data_AF-A0A969JU82-F1
#
_entry.id   AF-A0A969JU82-F1
#
_cell.length_a   1.000
_cell.length_b   1.000
_cell.length_c   1.000
_cell.angle_alpha   90.00
_cell.angle_beta   90.00
_cell.angle_gamma   90.00
#
_symmetry.space_group_name_H-M   'P 1'
#
loop_
_entity.id
_entity.type
_entity.pdbx_description
1 polymer ?
#
loop_
_entity_poly.entity_id
_entity_poly.type
_entity_poly.pdbx_seq_one_letter_code
_entity_poly.pdbx_strand_id
1 'polypeptide(L)' 'CGIRTDFLDYTVDRNPYKHGKFLPGTHIPIYPPSQIMATKPDYVLILPWNFKDEIMTQMSGIYRWGGQFVVPIPTVEVYG' A
#
# COMPACT_ATOMS: atom_id res chain seq x y z
N CYS A 1 14.44 3.83 -14.09
CA CYS A 1 14.62 3.74 -12.63
C CYS A 1 13.69 2.66 -12.09
N GLY A 2 14.26 1.62 -11.46
CA GLY A 2 13.55 0.40 -11.09
C GLY A 2 13.09 0.41 -9.64
N ILE A 3 11.78 0.40 -9.43
CA ILE A 3 11.18 -0.13 -8.21
C ILE A 3 11.06 -1.64 -8.46
N ARG A 4 12.06 -2.41 -8.04
CA ARG A 4 12.00 -3.88 -7.99
C ARG A 4 11.34 -4.32 -6.68
N THR A 5 11.06 -5.61 -6.55
CA THR A 5 10.60 -6.25 -5.30
C THR A 5 11.50 -5.98 -4.10
N ASP A 6 12.71 -5.49 -4.32
CA ASP A 6 13.67 -5.07 -3.30
C ASP A 6 13.15 -3.91 -2.41
N PHE A 7 12.10 -3.18 -2.84
CA PHE A 7 11.54 -2.03 -2.13
C PHE A 7 10.04 -2.11 -1.80
N LEU A 8 9.30 -3.04 -2.40
CA LEU A 8 7.85 -3.15 -2.22
C LEU A 8 7.45 -4.64 -2.30
N ASP A 9 7.12 -5.22 -1.15
CA ASP A 9 6.83 -6.66 -1.02
C ASP A 9 5.58 -7.06 -1.82
N TYR A 10 4.56 -6.21 -1.79
CA TYR A 10 3.31 -6.41 -2.49
C TYR A 10 2.52 -5.12 -2.65
N THR A 11 1.46 -5.20 -3.46
CA THR A 11 0.43 -4.16 -3.55
C THR A 11 -0.92 -4.72 -3.19
N VAL A 12 -1.83 -3.83 -2.77
CA VAL A 12 -3.24 -4.17 -2.60
C VAL A 12 -4.10 -3.31 -3.52
N ASP A 13 -5.19 -3.91 -4.01
CA ASP A 13 -6.20 -3.21 -4.79
C ASP A 13 -7.58 -3.74 -4.39
N ARG A 14 -8.64 -2.93 -4.47
CA ARG A 14 -10.01 -3.39 -4.19
C ARG A 14 -10.60 -4.18 -5.34
N ASN A 15 -10.11 -4.00 -6.56
CA ASN A 15 -10.60 -4.66 -7.75
C ASN A 15 -10.23 -6.16 -7.73
N PRO A 16 -11.20 -7.08 -7.54
CA PRO A 16 -10.92 -8.51 -7.44
C PRO A 16 -10.26 -9.10 -8.70
N TYR A 17 -10.52 -8.50 -9.88
CA TYR A 17 -9.94 -8.96 -11.13
C TYR A 17 -8.42 -8.78 -11.22
N LYS A 18 -7.83 -7.99 -10.30
CA LYS A 18 -6.39 -7.80 -10.20
C LYS A 18 -5.73 -8.75 -9.21
N HIS A 19 -6.49 -9.38 -8.30
CA HIS A 19 -5.91 -10.25 -7.26
C HIS A 19 -5.27 -11.50 -7.88
N GLY A 20 -4.13 -11.91 -7.33
CA GLY A 20 -3.36 -13.04 -7.85
C GLY A 20 -2.62 -12.73 -9.17
N LYS A 21 -2.70 -11.50 -9.66
CA LYS A 21 -1.89 -10.99 -10.77
C LYS A 21 -0.72 -10.16 -10.24
N PHE A 22 0.09 -9.67 -11.16
CA PHE A 22 1.27 -8.88 -10.87
C PHE A 22 1.19 -7.51 -11.56
N LEU A 23 1.84 -6.51 -10.95
CA LEU A 23 2.04 -5.22 -11.60
C LEU A 23 2.90 -5.38 -12.87
N PRO A 24 2.53 -4.74 -13.99
CA PRO A 24 3.30 -4.80 -15.22
C PRO A 24 4.66 -4.13 -15.03
N GLY A 25 5.72 -4.76 -15.57
CA GLY A 25 7.10 -4.26 -15.51
C GLY A 25 7.85 -4.62 -14.22
N THR A 26 7.21 -4.49 -13.05
CA THR A 26 7.86 -4.74 -11.74
C THR A 26 7.60 -6.14 -11.17
N HIS A 27 6.58 -6.84 -11.66
CA HIS A 27 6.17 -8.16 -11.18
C HIS A 27 5.86 -8.23 -9.67
N ILE A 28 5.40 -7.13 -9.09
CA ILE A 28 4.99 -7.08 -7.67
C ILE A 28 3.59 -7.70 -7.56
N PRO A 29 3.35 -8.63 -6.61
CA PRO A 29 2.05 -9.30 -6.48
C PRO A 29 0.96 -8.33 -6.02
N ILE A 30 -0.27 -8.60 -6.47
CA ILE A 30 -1.47 -7.82 -6.11
C ILE A 30 -2.39 -8.68 -5.24
N TYR A 31 -2.63 -8.23 -4.01
CA TYR A 31 -3.48 -8.89 -3.01
C TYR A 31 -4.75 -8.07 -2.70
N PRO A 32 -5.74 -8.67 -2.01
CA PRO A 32 -6.83 -7.91 -1.40
C PRO A 32 -6.33 -7.02 -0.23
N PRO A 33 -7.05 -5.94 0.12
CA PRO A 33 -6.67 -5.06 1.23
C PRO A 33 -6.55 -5.74 2.60
N SER A 34 -7.25 -6.87 2.79
CA SER A 34 -7.15 -7.69 4.00
C SER A 34 -5.74 -8.21 4.27
N GLN A 35 -4.90 -8.32 3.23
CA GLN A 35 -3.51 -8.73 3.37
C GLN A 35 -2.72 -7.81 4.31
N ILE A 36 -3.00 -6.50 4.30
CA ILE A 36 -2.32 -5.53 5.18
C ILE A 36 -2.56 -5.85 6.64
N MET A 37 -3.79 -6.22 7.01
CA MET A 37 -4.15 -6.57 8.39
C MET A 37 -3.51 -7.89 8.84
N ALA A 38 -3.25 -8.80 7.90
CA ALA A 38 -2.60 -10.09 8.17
C ALA A 38 -1.09 -9.93 8.34
N THR A 39 -0.43 -9.14 7.47
CA THR A 39 1.04 -8.97 7.51
C THR A 39 1.50 -7.87 8.45
N LYS A 40 0.63 -6.91 8.79
CA LYS A 40 0.92 -5.77 9.68
C LYS A 40 2.23 -5.04 9.34
N PRO A 41 2.35 -4.46 8.14
CA PRO A 41 3.57 -3.79 7.73
C PRO A 41 3.82 -2.51 8.55
N ASP A 42 5.09 -2.14 8.70
CA ASP A 42 5.50 -0.87 9.33
C ASP A 42 5.10 0.34 8.48
N TYR A 43 5.13 0.20 7.16
CA TYR A 43 4.79 1.25 6.21
C TYR A 43 3.80 0.79 5.14
N VAL A 44 2.82 1.65 4.83
CA VAL A 44 1.85 1.48 3.74
C VAL A 44 1.95 2.67 2.79
N LEU A 45 2.49 2.43 1.60
CA LEU A 45 2.64 3.46 0.56
C LEU A 45 1.31 3.71 -0.17
N ILE A 46 0.82 4.95 -0.11
CA ILE A 46 -0.38 5.40 -0.85
C ILE A 46 0.05 5.98 -2.19
N LEU A 47 -0.04 5.18 -3.25
CA LEU A 47 0.16 5.63 -4.63
C LEU A 47 -0.97 6.53 -5.15
N PRO A 48 -2.27 6.23 -4.92
CA PRO A 48 -3.35 7.10 -5.34
C PRO A 48 -3.57 8.24 -4.33
N TRP A 49 -2.60 9.14 -4.25
CA TRP A 49 -2.53 10.28 -3.31
C TRP A 49 -3.79 11.15 -3.27
N ASN A 50 -4.54 11.23 -4.38
CA ASN A 50 -5.82 11.94 -4.45
C ASN A 50 -6.88 11.40 -3.47
N PHE A 51 -6.76 10.13 -3.05
CA PHE A 51 -7.69 9.47 -2.13
C PHE A 51 -7.06 9.20 -0.76
N LYS A 52 -5.95 9.89 -0.41
CA LYS A 52 -5.19 9.59 0.81
C LYS A 52 -6.05 9.60 2.07
N ASP A 53 -6.90 10.61 2.25
CA ASP A 53 -7.69 10.79 3.46
C ASP A 53 -8.77 9.70 3.60
N GLU A 54 -9.40 9.33 2.48
CA GLU A 54 -10.38 8.24 2.43
C GLU A 54 -9.72 6.89 2.76
N ILE A 55 -8.55 6.62 2.17
CA ILE A 55 -7.77 5.40 2.40
C ILE A 55 -7.32 5.31 3.86
N MET A 56 -6.77 6.39 4.42
CA MET A 56 -6.34 6.44 5.82
C MET A 56 -7.52 6.23 6.78
N THR A 57 -8.68 6.78 6.46
CA THR A 57 -9.91 6.59 7.25
C THR A 57 -10.35 5.12 7.23
N GLN A 58 -10.48 4.54 6.04
CA GLN A 58 -10.93 3.16 5.84
C GLN A 58 -9.95 2.13 6.41
N MET A 59 -8.66 2.45 6.43
CA MET A 59 -7.58 1.57 6.88
C MET A 59 -6.99 1.99 8.23
N SER A 60 -7.72 2.79 9.02
CA SER A 60 -7.29 3.30 10.34
C SER A 60 -6.90 2.22 11.36
N GLY A 61 -7.27 0.96 11.11
CA GLY A 61 -6.77 -0.19 11.86
C GLY A 61 -5.23 -0.31 11.87
N ILE A 62 -4.55 0.26 10.86
CA ILE A 62 -3.08 0.26 10.72
C ILE A 62 -2.37 0.87 11.93
N TYR A 63 -2.92 1.94 12.49
CA TYR A 63 -2.35 2.60 13.66
C TYR A 63 -2.29 1.69 14.90
N ARG A 64 -3.14 0.64 14.97
CA ARG A 64 -3.22 -0.25 16.16
C ARG A 64 -1.97 -1.09 16.38
N TRP A 65 -1.17 -1.33 15.34
CA TRP A 65 0.12 -2.02 15.47
C TRP A 65 1.31 -1.10 15.23
N GLY A 66 1.09 0.22 15.14
CA GLY A 66 2.15 1.20 14.88
C GLY A 66 2.54 1.35 13.42
N GLY A 67 1.75 0.81 12.47
CA GLY A 67 2.00 1.03 11.06
C GLY A 67 1.74 2.48 10.66
N GLN A 68 2.47 2.96 9.64
CA GLN A 68 2.44 4.33 9.16
C GLN A 68 2.06 4.37 7.67
N PHE A 69 1.35 5.42 7.26
CA PHE A 69 1.10 5.69 5.85
C PHE A 69 2.19 6.59 5.28
N VAL A 70 2.59 6.31 4.04
CA VAL A 70 3.54 7.14 3.29
C VAL A 70 2.86 7.67 2.05
N VAL A 71 2.91 8.98 1.83
CA VAL A 71 2.43 9.63 0.61
C VAL A 71 3.66 10.23 -0.10
N PRO A 72 4.03 9.77 -1.31
CA PRO A 72 5.32 10.11 -1.90
C PRO A 72 5.35 11.46 -2.62
N ILE A 73 4.19 12.07 -2.89
CA ILE A 73 4.07 13.32 -3.65
C ILE A 73 3.04 14.29 -3.02
N PRO A 74 3.21 15.61 -3.16
CA PRO A 74 4.29 16.32 -3.88
C PRO A 74 5.65 16.28 -3.16
N THR A 75 5.64 16.09 -1.86
CA THR A 75 6.81 15.77 -1.02
C THR A 75 6.49 14.53 -0.20
N VAL A 76 7.52 13.78 0.19
CA VAL A 76 7.31 12.59 1.03
C VAL A 76 6.77 13.02 2.39
N GLU A 77 5.58 12.54 2.72
CA GLU A 77 4.93 12.73 4.01
C GLU A 77 4.65 11.38 4.66
N VAL A 78 4.86 11.30 5.97
CA VAL A 78 4.64 10.10 6.80
C VAL A 78 3.59 10.42 7.85
N TYR A 79 2.58 9.55 7.98
CA TYR A 79 1.46 9.69 8.89
C TYR A 79 1.40 8.45 9.80
N GLY A 80 1.45 8.65 11.11
CA GLY A 80 1.48 7.57 12.12
C GLY A 80 0.79 7.97 13.41
#